data_AF-A0A2V8U5E7-F1
#
_entry.id   AF-A0A2V8U5E7-F1
#
_cell.length_a   1.000
_cell.length_b   1.000
_cell.length_c   1.000
_cell.angle_alpha   90.00
_cell.angle_beta   90.00
_cell.angle_gamma   90.00
#
_symmetry.space_group_name_H-M   'P 1'
#
loop_
_entity.id
_entity.type
_entity.pdbx_description
1 polymer ?
#
loop_
_entity_poly.entity_id
_entity_poly.type
_entity_poly.pdbx_seq_one_letter_code
_entity_poly.pdbx_strand_id
1 'polypeptide(L)'
;MPRFNLTGTGGFNFGYALGTNSCNCPLNEQENEFQWVGNVTHIQGNHSFKVGADFRYAQNLRVPSDSHRSGELTFDATTTQGPNGGGLSLASFLLGQVNSFTRYVSNSTEAAERQHRLFSYAQDTWRVTPKLTVNYGLRWEIYFPQYVNGKAQGGFQSLATGEVLTAGENGIGLNGNVNTALTHFAPRLGIAYQLAPKTVIRTGYGRSYDVGVFGVSFGHNVTQNLPVLANQSLNPANPWLAVFTLANGPQALDPTTILASQPKGKTGNPLLPNGVSPNVLPLTSDNNMRLPTVDAWNFTIEHQFTPSTVLSVAYVGNHATHVTPGGTNYNINQPNIVGFGTLSTNQRRLFFQPFGWTQSIKYFSDDGTLKFNSLQVRGEKRFSNGLMFQGNFTWASAFDFANDYFFWNHDIDYGRENNVRRFVFNLNQIYELPFGRGQKYLRNVSRPMDYLVGGWKLSGIWLYPSGIPFTPSYLDCVRDEDTGPCRPNLVGSASISNPSPQAWFAVAPAGTSGTGCTATSAATRELNTNGCTRGPWSRPSAGTFGNVARNSFFGPHSFNADLSLTKGFAITEKLNA
;
A
#
# COMPACT_ATOMS: atom_id res chain seq x y z
N MET A 1 9.34 30.30 0.33
CA MET A 1 8.79 30.56 1.68
C MET A 1 8.60 29.22 2.36
N PRO A 2 9.03 29.04 3.63
CA PRO A 2 8.80 27.80 4.38
C PRO A 2 7.32 27.52 4.60
N ARG A 3 6.99 26.25 4.85
CA ARG A 3 5.65 25.84 5.30
C ARG A 3 5.53 26.08 6.79
N PHE A 4 4.41 26.67 7.20
CA PHE A 4 3.99 26.79 8.58
C PHE A 4 2.73 25.95 8.78
N ASN A 5 2.78 25.04 9.74
CA ASN A 5 1.69 24.14 10.08
C ASN A 5 1.27 24.38 11.54
N LEU A 6 0.14 25.06 11.75
CA LEU A 6 -0.42 25.27 13.07
C LEU A 6 -1.51 24.22 13.30
N THR A 7 -1.30 23.32 14.26
CA THR A 7 -2.21 22.17 14.50
C THR A 7 -3.29 22.49 15.53
N GLY A 8 -4.40 21.73 15.55
CA GLY A 8 -5.45 21.86 16.56
C GLY A 8 -6.44 23.01 16.30
N THR A 9 -7.17 23.40 17.36
CA THR A 9 -8.29 24.36 17.28
C THR A 9 -7.85 25.74 16.79
N GLY A 10 -8.44 26.21 15.69
CA GLY A 10 -8.07 27.50 15.07
C GLY A 10 -6.75 27.47 14.28
N GLY A 11 -6.17 26.28 14.08
CA GLY A 11 -4.98 26.08 13.27
C GLY A 11 -5.22 26.33 11.77
N PHE A 12 -4.16 26.71 11.07
CA PHE A 12 -4.15 26.92 9.63
C PHE A 12 -2.75 26.66 9.07
N ASN A 13 -2.68 26.40 7.78
CA ASN A 13 -1.43 26.12 7.07
C ASN A 13 -1.19 27.18 6.00
N PHE A 14 0.06 27.65 5.90
CA PHE A 14 0.46 28.57 4.85
C PHE A 14 1.93 28.38 4.48
N GLY A 15 2.36 28.96 3.36
CA GLY A 15 3.69 28.72 2.77
C GLY A 15 3.64 27.72 1.61
N TYR A 16 4.75 27.01 1.37
CA TYR A 16 4.89 26.03 0.28
C TYR A 16 5.41 24.69 0.81
N ALA A 17 4.68 23.63 0.52
CA ALA A 17 5.04 22.24 0.78
C ALA A 17 4.01 21.30 0.13
N LEU A 18 4.29 19.99 0.15
CA LEU A 18 3.28 18.98 -0.14
C LEU A 18 2.07 19.15 0.80
N GLY A 19 0.88 19.31 0.21
CA GLY A 19 -0.36 19.53 0.97
C GLY A 19 -0.57 20.95 1.51
N THR A 20 0.29 21.93 1.21
CA THR A 20 0.07 23.35 1.54
C THR A 20 0.56 24.21 0.38
N ASN A 21 -0.38 24.82 -0.35
CA ASN A 21 -0.11 25.47 -1.65
C ASN A 21 0.56 24.52 -2.68
N SER A 22 0.25 23.22 -2.52
CA SER A 22 0.32 22.02 -3.37
C SER A 22 1.39 21.87 -4.47
N CYS A 23 2.51 22.56 -4.42
CA CYS A 23 3.62 22.27 -5.33
C CYS A 23 4.75 21.55 -4.60
N ASN A 24 5.16 20.38 -5.11
CA ASN A 24 6.43 19.74 -4.77
C ASN A 24 7.54 20.52 -5.47
N CYS A 25 7.72 21.80 -5.15
CA CYS A 25 8.60 22.68 -5.90
C CYS A 25 9.64 23.37 -5.01
N PRO A 26 10.87 23.58 -5.52
CA PRO A 26 11.35 23.04 -6.78
C PRO A 26 11.73 21.55 -6.63
N LEU A 27 11.08 20.66 -7.38
CA LEU A 27 11.54 19.31 -7.64
C LEU A 27 12.34 19.35 -8.92
N ASN A 28 13.58 18.85 -8.88
CA ASN A 28 14.36 18.60 -10.09
C ASN A 28 14.54 17.11 -10.24
N GLU A 29 14.03 16.56 -11.33
CA GLU A 29 14.01 15.13 -11.57
C GLU A 29 14.22 14.84 -13.05
N GLN A 30 15.07 13.87 -13.34
CA GLN A 30 15.31 13.35 -14.67
C GLN A 30 15.45 11.83 -14.59
N GLU A 31 14.54 11.13 -15.27
CA GLU A 31 14.56 9.68 -15.41
C GLU A 31 14.75 9.33 -16.89
N ASN A 32 15.71 8.44 -17.18
CA ASN A 32 15.91 7.90 -18.53
C ASN A 32 15.95 6.37 -18.45
N GLU A 33 15.22 5.68 -19.32
CA GLU A 33 15.33 4.24 -19.52
C GLU A 33 15.67 3.95 -20.98
N PHE A 34 16.77 3.22 -21.20
CA PHE A 34 17.15 2.71 -22.50
C PHE A 34 16.88 1.21 -22.53
N GLN A 35 16.16 0.74 -23.54
CA GLN A 35 15.72 -0.64 -23.62
C GLN A 35 16.05 -1.24 -25.00
N TRP A 36 16.61 -2.44 -25.00
CA TRP A 36 16.86 -3.24 -26.18
C TRP A 36 16.24 -4.62 -26.00
N VAL A 37 15.34 -5.00 -26.91
CA VAL A 37 14.60 -6.25 -26.83
C VAL A 37 14.76 -7.05 -28.11
N GLY A 38 15.09 -8.33 -27.97
CA GLY A 38 15.11 -9.31 -29.05
C GLY A 38 14.17 -10.47 -28.74
N ASN A 39 13.35 -10.88 -29.72
CA ASN A 39 12.48 -12.04 -29.61
C ASN A 39 12.54 -12.86 -30.89
N VAL A 40 12.60 -14.18 -30.74
CA VAL A 40 12.54 -15.15 -31.83
C VAL A 40 11.39 -16.11 -31.55
N THR A 41 10.55 -16.33 -32.55
CA THR A 41 9.51 -17.37 -32.52
C THR A 41 9.80 -18.37 -33.61
N HIS A 42 9.83 -19.65 -33.23
CA HIS A 42 9.98 -20.76 -34.16
C HIS A 42 8.84 -21.75 -33.98
N ILE A 43 8.11 -22.02 -35.05
CA ILE A 43 7.00 -22.97 -35.05
C ILE A 43 7.46 -24.20 -35.80
N GLN A 44 7.42 -25.36 -35.12
CA GLN A 44 7.78 -26.63 -35.71
C GLN A 44 6.79 -27.71 -35.24
N GLY A 45 6.04 -28.26 -36.19
CA GLY A 45 5.00 -29.24 -35.90
C GLY A 45 3.99 -28.73 -34.87
N ASN A 46 3.87 -29.44 -33.76
CA ASN A 46 2.95 -29.12 -32.68
C ASN A 46 3.54 -28.20 -31.60
N HIS A 47 4.74 -27.67 -31.82
CA HIS A 47 5.45 -26.77 -30.91
C HIS A 47 5.51 -25.35 -31.46
N SER A 48 5.46 -24.39 -30.54
CA SER A 48 5.69 -22.98 -30.82
C SER A 48 6.67 -22.46 -29.77
N PHE A 49 7.95 -22.50 -30.12
CA PHE A 49 9.05 -22.07 -29.28
C PHE A 49 9.18 -20.54 -29.36
N LYS A 50 9.37 -19.91 -28.19
CA LYS A 50 9.75 -18.50 -28.11
C LYS A 50 10.95 -18.34 -27.21
N VAL A 51 11.93 -17.59 -27.68
CA VAL A 51 13.12 -17.21 -26.92
C VAL A 51 13.29 -15.71 -27.05
N GLY A 52 13.71 -15.05 -25.98
CA GLY A 52 14.01 -13.62 -26.05
C GLY A 52 14.87 -13.12 -24.92
N ALA A 53 15.42 -11.93 -25.14
CA ALA A 53 16.22 -11.19 -24.18
C ALA A 53 15.80 -9.72 -24.18
N ASP A 54 15.85 -9.09 -23.01
CA ASP A 54 15.54 -7.68 -22.75
C ASP A 54 16.65 -7.12 -21.86
N PHE A 55 17.42 -6.20 -22.40
CA PHE A 55 18.44 -5.46 -21.65
C PHE A 55 17.94 -4.03 -21.44
N ARG A 56 18.04 -3.56 -20.19
CA ARG A 56 17.64 -2.21 -19.82
C ARG A 56 18.75 -1.50 -19.09
N TYR A 57 18.85 -0.21 -19.34
CA TYR A 57 19.71 0.70 -18.61
C TYR A 57 18.89 1.88 -18.12
N ALA A 58 18.72 1.96 -16.80
CA ALA A 58 17.95 2.98 -16.13
C ALA A 58 18.88 4.03 -15.50
N GLN A 59 18.46 5.28 -15.54
CA GLN A 59 19.12 6.43 -14.91
C GLN A 59 18.09 7.23 -14.14
N ASN A 60 18.45 7.64 -12.93
CA ASN A 60 17.61 8.44 -12.06
C ASN A 60 18.43 9.57 -11.44
N LEU A 61 18.09 10.82 -11.74
CA LEU A 61 18.55 11.99 -11.02
C LEU A 61 17.36 12.60 -10.32
N ARG A 62 17.43 12.75 -9.00
CA ARG A 62 16.38 13.43 -8.23
C ARG A 62 16.97 14.29 -7.13
N VAL A 63 16.58 15.56 -7.13
CA VAL A 63 16.77 16.48 -6.01
C VAL A 63 15.41 16.66 -5.34
N PRO A 64 15.12 15.92 -4.26
CA PRO A 64 13.79 15.86 -3.68
C PRO A 64 13.39 17.19 -3.01
N SER A 65 12.08 17.43 -2.99
CA SER A 65 11.47 18.55 -2.25
C SER A 65 10.29 18.11 -1.38
N ASP A 66 10.16 16.80 -1.12
CA ASP A 66 9.05 16.24 -0.34
C ASP A 66 9.07 16.69 1.13
N SER A 67 10.25 16.99 1.68
CA SER A 67 10.42 17.90 2.82
C SER A 67 11.00 19.20 2.28
N HIS A 68 10.20 20.26 2.29
CA HIS A 68 10.51 21.48 1.56
C HIS A 68 11.87 22.07 1.99
N ARG A 69 12.70 22.49 1.02
CA ARG A 69 14.10 22.90 1.28
C ARG A 69 14.24 24.15 2.15
N SER A 70 13.28 25.08 2.07
CA SER A 70 13.22 26.21 3.00
C SER A 70 12.72 25.84 4.40
N GLY A 71 12.21 24.61 4.57
CA GLY A 71 11.76 24.04 5.83
C GLY A 71 10.27 24.02 6.04
N GLU A 72 9.84 23.05 6.84
CA GLU A 72 8.47 22.86 7.30
C GLU A 72 8.46 22.94 8.82
N LEU A 73 7.77 23.95 9.35
CA LEU A 73 7.73 24.28 10.76
C LEU A 73 6.34 23.91 11.30
N THR A 74 6.31 23.09 12.35
CA THR A 74 5.06 22.76 13.03
C THR A 74 4.97 23.45 14.38
N PHE A 75 3.79 24.01 14.64
CA PHE A 75 3.39 24.61 15.89
C PHE A 75 2.18 23.85 16.40
N ASP A 76 2.24 23.38 17.64
CA ASP A 76 1.13 22.72 18.30
C ASP A 76 0.77 23.47 19.60
N ALA A 77 -0.28 23.01 20.26
CA ALA A 77 -0.76 23.61 21.49
C ALA A 77 0.07 23.24 22.73
N THR A 78 0.96 22.24 22.65
CA THR A 78 1.58 21.67 23.86
C THR A 78 2.50 22.69 24.53
N THR A 79 3.32 23.43 23.78
CA THR A 79 4.26 24.40 24.38
C THR A 79 3.56 25.54 25.14
N THR A 80 2.30 25.83 24.83
CA THR A 80 1.50 26.86 25.54
C THR A 80 0.44 26.28 26.46
N GLN A 81 0.45 24.97 26.68
CA GLN A 81 -0.48 24.27 27.56
C GLN A 81 -0.14 24.52 29.03
N GLY A 82 -1.16 24.82 29.83
CA GLY A 82 -1.04 24.95 31.29
C GLY A 82 -1.21 23.60 32.02
N PRO A 83 -0.99 23.56 33.34
CA PRO A 83 -1.09 22.35 34.16
C PRO A 83 -2.46 21.65 34.10
N ASN A 84 -3.52 22.41 33.80
CA ASN A 84 -4.90 21.91 33.72
C ASN A 84 -5.38 21.68 32.28
N GLY A 85 -4.47 21.65 31.30
CA GLY A 85 -4.81 21.57 29.89
C GLY A 85 -4.88 22.94 29.19
N GLY A 86 -5.36 22.92 27.95
CA GLY A 86 -5.42 24.10 27.08
C GLY A 86 -4.20 24.23 26.17
N GLY A 87 -3.82 25.47 25.87
CA GLY A 87 -2.80 25.80 24.87
C GLY A 87 -3.39 26.10 23.49
N LEU A 88 -2.68 26.90 22.70
CA LEU A 88 -3.07 27.28 21.36
C LEU A 88 -1.84 27.25 20.45
N SER A 89 -1.90 26.53 19.34
CA SER A 89 -0.83 26.52 18.34
C SER A 89 -0.54 27.91 17.77
N LEU A 90 -1.58 28.77 17.67
CA LEU A 90 -1.41 30.18 17.33
C LEU A 90 -0.58 30.94 18.36
N ALA A 91 -0.73 30.65 19.66
CA ALA A 91 0.10 31.27 20.68
C ALA A 91 1.55 30.79 20.58
N SER A 92 1.79 29.48 20.37
CA SER A 92 3.12 28.93 20.12
C SER A 92 3.78 29.60 18.89
N PHE A 93 3.02 29.82 17.83
CA PHE A 93 3.47 30.54 16.63
C PHE A 93 3.80 32.01 16.91
N LEU A 94 2.96 32.73 17.64
CA LEU A 94 3.20 34.15 18.00
C LEU A 94 4.40 34.33 18.93
N LEU A 95 4.66 33.35 19.81
CA LEU A 95 5.89 33.27 20.61
C LEU A 95 7.12 32.82 19.79
N GLY A 96 6.90 32.38 18.54
CA GLY A 96 7.92 31.84 17.66
C GLY A 96 8.48 30.50 18.11
N GLN A 97 7.77 29.75 18.96
CA GLN A 97 8.22 28.47 19.52
C GLN A 97 7.90 27.32 18.55
N VAL A 98 8.89 26.87 17.80
CA VAL A 98 8.72 25.78 16.82
C VAL A 98 8.77 24.44 17.54
N ASN A 99 7.70 23.65 17.47
CA ASN A 99 7.62 22.36 18.15
C ASN A 99 8.42 21.28 17.40
N SER A 100 8.30 21.23 16.07
CA SER A 100 9.08 20.30 15.25
C SER A 100 9.38 20.90 13.88
N PHE A 101 10.44 20.37 13.25
CA PHE A 101 10.96 20.90 12.00
C PHE A 101 11.52 19.79 11.11
N THR A 102 11.23 19.88 9.81
CA THR A 102 11.86 19.04 8.79
C THR A 102 12.28 19.84 7.57
N ARG A 103 13.40 19.46 6.94
CA ARG A 103 13.80 19.96 5.60
C ARG A 103 14.77 19.01 4.92
N TYR A 104 14.78 19.04 3.59
CA TYR A 104 15.92 18.56 2.82
C TYR A 104 16.98 19.63 2.61
N VAL A 105 18.24 19.24 2.76
CA VAL A 105 19.42 20.03 2.38
C VAL A 105 20.29 19.19 1.45
N SER A 106 20.64 19.72 0.28
CA SER A 106 21.44 19.00 -0.72
C SER A 106 22.64 19.83 -1.13
N ASN A 107 23.82 19.20 -1.15
CA ASN A 107 25.07 19.81 -1.62
C ASN A 107 25.40 19.46 -3.07
N SER A 108 24.72 18.44 -3.63
CA SER A 108 24.79 18.11 -5.05
C SER A 108 23.40 18.11 -5.66
N THR A 109 23.28 18.68 -6.85
CA THR A 109 22.08 18.62 -7.68
C THR A 109 22.27 17.75 -8.92
N GLU A 110 23.42 17.10 -9.04
CA GLU A 110 23.79 16.23 -10.17
C GLU A 110 24.01 14.77 -9.76
N ALA A 111 23.89 14.45 -8.47
CA ALA A 111 23.95 13.08 -7.98
C ALA A 111 22.85 12.24 -8.65
N ALA A 112 23.23 11.12 -9.25
CA ALA A 112 22.31 10.29 -10.01
C ALA A 112 22.63 8.80 -9.83
N GLU A 113 21.60 7.97 -9.70
CA GLU A 113 21.69 6.53 -9.73
C GLU A 113 21.57 5.97 -11.15
N ARG A 114 22.22 4.82 -11.36
CA ARG A 114 22.20 4.05 -12.60
C ARG A 114 22.01 2.57 -12.30
N GLN A 115 21.32 1.85 -13.17
CA GLN A 115 21.11 0.41 -13.02
C GLN A 115 21.02 -0.29 -14.36
N HIS A 116 21.68 -1.45 -14.45
CA HIS A 116 21.50 -2.39 -15.56
C HIS A 116 20.49 -3.45 -15.16
N ARG A 117 19.70 -3.93 -16.13
CA ARG A 117 18.80 -5.08 -15.95
C ARG A 117 18.93 -5.98 -17.17
N LEU A 118 19.00 -7.28 -16.93
CA LEU A 118 19.03 -8.30 -17.98
C LEU A 118 17.94 -9.31 -17.72
N PHE A 119 17.08 -9.51 -18.71
CA PHE A 119 16.06 -10.53 -18.67
C PHE A 119 16.20 -11.45 -19.86
N SER A 120 16.16 -12.74 -19.64
CA SER A 120 16.22 -13.76 -20.70
C SER A 120 15.13 -14.79 -20.48
N TYR A 121 14.52 -15.32 -21.53
CA TYR A 121 13.51 -16.36 -21.39
C TYR A 121 13.52 -17.34 -22.55
N ALA A 122 13.08 -18.56 -22.25
CA ALA A 122 12.71 -19.57 -23.23
C ALA A 122 11.37 -20.20 -22.80
N GLN A 123 10.49 -20.41 -23.77
CA GLN A 123 9.20 -21.05 -23.55
C GLN A 123 8.76 -21.86 -24.78
N ASP A 124 7.87 -22.80 -24.54
CA ASP A 124 7.22 -23.61 -25.57
C ASP A 124 5.72 -23.67 -25.32
N THR A 125 4.95 -23.52 -26.39
CA THR A 125 3.53 -23.88 -26.45
C THR A 125 3.40 -25.18 -27.24
N TRP A 126 3.18 -26.27 -26.51
CA TRP A 126 3.07 -27.61 -27.06
C TRP A 126 1.62 -28.07 -27.13
N ARG A 127 1.13 -28.34 -28.35
CA ARG A 127 -0.13 -29.05 -28.59
C ARG A 127 0.10 -30.56 -28.53
N VAL A 128 0.13 -31.10 -27.31
CA VAL A 128 0.33 -32.54 -27.03
C VAL A 128 -0.66 -33.39 -27.82
N THR A 129 -1.94 -32.99 -27.78
CA THR A 129 -3.05 -33.59 -28.54
C THR A 129 -4.01 -32.49 -28.97
N PRO A 130 -5.00 -32.76 -29.85
CA PRO A 130 -6.05 -31.77 -30.15
C PRO A 130 -6.84 -31.28 -28.93
N LYS A 131 -6.81 -32.04 -27.82
CA LYS A 131 -7.51 -31.72 -26.57
C LYS A 131 -6.60 -31.15 -25.48
N LEU A 132 -5.27 -31.28 -25.60
CA LEU A 132 -4.32 -30.91 -24.56
C LEU A 132 -3.24 -29.98 -25.10
N THR A 133 -3.19 -28.78 -24.56
CA THR A 133 -2.11 -27.81 -24.79
C THR A 133 -1.39 -27.52 -23.49
N VAL A 134 -0.05 -27.59 -23.51
CA VAL A 134 0.83 -27.27 -22.39
C VAL A 134 1.72 -26.10 -22.79
N ASN A 135 1.77 -25.08 -21.96
CA ASN A 135 2.68 -23.95 -22.07
C ASN A 135 3.66 -24.05 -20.91
N TYR A 136 4.95 -24.07 -21.18
CA TYR A 136 5.96 -24.08 -20.13
C TYR A 136 7.13 -23.21 -20.54
N GLY A 137 7.75 -22.55 -19.56
CA GLY A 137 8.87 -21.69 -19.83
C GLY A 137 9.56 -21.23 -18.55
N LEU A 138 10.77 -20.74 -18.73
CA LEU A 138 11.59 -20.18 -17.68
C LEU A 138 12.09 -18.81 -18.13
N ARG A 139 11.96 -17.83 -17.24
CA ARG A 139 12.59 -16.53 -17.39
C ARG A 139 13.64 -16.36 -16.30
N TRP A 140 14.83 -15.90 -16.67
CA TRP A 140 15.89 -15.51 -15.77
C TRP A 140 15.97 -13.99 -15.74
N GLU A 141 15.87 -13.42 -14.55
CA GLU A 141 15.88 -11.97 -14.33
C GLU A 141 17.11 -11.58 -13.52
N ILE A 142 17.85 -10.59 -13.97
CA ILE A 142 19.02 -10.07 -13.26
C ILE A 142 18.82 -8.58 -13.12
N TYR A 143 18.71 -8.15 -11.87
CA TYR A 143 18.72 -6.75 -11.49
C TYR A 143 20.09 -6.49 -10.90
N PHE A 144 20.93 -5.76 -11.63
CA PHE A 144 22.24 -5.39 -11.11
C PHE A 144 22.05 -4.35 -10.00
N PRO A 145 22.93 -4.32 -8.98
CA PRO A 145 22.91 -3.28 -7.97
C PRO A 145 22.93 -1.90 -8.60
N GLN A 146 22.18 -0.97 -8.02
CA GLN A 146 22.30 0.43 -8.41
C GLN A 146 23.69 0.96 -8.08
N TYR A 147 24.18 1.90 -8.89
CA TYR A 147 25.42 2.60 -8.64
C TYR A 147 25.29 4.08 -8.92
N VAL A 148 26.08 4.90 -8.24
CA VAL A 148 26.05 6.34 -8.43
C VAL A 148 26.99 6.78 -9.55
N ASN A 149 26.69 7.94 -10.15
CA ASN A 149 27.42 8.51 -11.27
C ASN A 149 28.84 9.02 -10.95
N GLY A 150 29.26 9.06 -9.69
CA GLY A 150 30.61 9.47 -9.32
C GLY A 150 30.94 9.33 -7.84
N LYS A 151 32.21 9.62 -7.51
CA LYS A 151 32.72 9.63 -6.14
C LYS A 151 31.94 10.66 -5.29
N ALA A 152 31.61 10.27 -4.06
CA ALA A 152 30.83 11.07 -3.10
C ALA A 152 29.44 11.50 -3.59
N GLN A 153 28.93 10.91 -4.68
CA GLN A 153 27.56 11.14 -5.18
C GLN A 153 26.56 10.13 -4.59
N GLY A 154 26.90 9.46 -3.49
CA GLY A 154 25.95 8.63 -2.75
C GLY A 154 26.50 8.11 -1.43
N GLY A 155 25.58 7.77 -0.54
CA GLY A 155 25.86 7.20 0.78
C GLY A 155 25.02 5.97 1.08
N PHE A 156 25.65 5.01 1.74
CA PHE A 156 25.04 3.76 2.18
C PHE A 156 25.16 3.69 3.71
N GLN A 157 24.03 3.68 4.41
CA GLN A 157 24.03 3.59 5.87
C GLN A 157 24.24 2.14 6.33
N SER A 158 25.27 1.89 7.15
CA SER A 158 25.45 0.61 7.84
C SER A 158 24.79 0.65 9.21
N LEU A 159 23.82 -0.24 9.43
CA LEU A 159 23.19 -0.41 10.75
C LEU A 159 24.07 -1.18 11.74
N ALA A 160 24.99 -2.01 11.22
CA ALA A 160 25.86 -2.83 12.06
C ALA A 160 26.95 -2.00 12.76
N THR A 161 27.50 -0.99 12.07
CA THR A 161 28.59 -0.17 12.60
C THR A 161 28.18 1.26 12.94
N GLY A 162 27.02 1.71 12.48
CA GLY A 162 26.56 3.09 12.62
C GLY A 162 27.20 4.06 11.62
N GLU A 163 28.03 3.56 10.69
CA GLU A 163 28.80 4.37 9.76
C GLU A 163 28.04 4.66 8.45
N VAL A 164 28.31 5.82 7.87
CA VAL A 164 27.88 6.18 6.51
C VAL A 164 29.00 5.83 5.53
N LEU A 165 28.75 4.85 4.68
CA LEU A 165 29.69 4.40 3.65
C LEU A 165 29.53 5.29 2.41
N THR A 166 30.56 6.07 2.09
CA THR A 166 30.52 7.01 0.97
C THR A 166 31.00 6.35 -0.33
N ALA A 167 30.22 6.47 -1.40
CA ALA A 167 30.55 5.88 -2.69
C ALA A 167 31.90 6.38 -3.24
N GLY A 168 32.79 5.46 -3.62
CA GLY A 168 34.11 5.78 -4.17
C GLY A 168 35.15 6.21 -3.13
N GLU A 169 34.90 5.99 -1.83
CA GLU A 169 35.81 6.31 -0.73
C GLU A 169 36.06 5.10 0.17
N ASN A 170 37.22 5.05 0.84
CA ASN A 170 37.55 4.02 1.84
C ASN A 170 37.27 2.57 1.40
N GLY A 171 37.52 2.24 0.13
CA GLY A 171 37.28 0.89 -0.42
C GLY A 171 35.82 0.58 -0.75
N ILE A 172 34.93 1.57 -0.71
CA ILE A 172 33.51 1.45 -1.08
C ILE A 172 33.36 1.77 -2.57
N GLY A 173 32.88 0.81 -3.36
CA GLY A 173 32.57 0.99 -4.77
C GLY A 173 31.39 1.94 -5.01
N LEU A 174 31.16 2.31 -6.27
CA LEU A 174 30.05 3.20 -6.64
C LEU A 174 28.66 2.59 -6.39
N ASN A 175 28.59 1.27 -6.25
CA ASN A 175 27.41 0.50 -5.90
C ASN A 175 27.33 0.18 -4.39
N GLY A 176 28.17 0.77 -3.54
CA GLY A 176 28.20 0.47 -2.11
C GLY A 176 28.66 -0.95 -1.78
N ASN A 177 29.39 -1.59 -2.70
CA ASN A 177 29.80 -3.00 -2.63
C ASN A 177 28.64 -4.01 -2.55
N VAL A 178 27.43 -3.61 -2.95
CA VAL A 178 26.26 -4.50 -3.02
C VAL A 178 26.50 -5.57 -4.10
N ASN A 179 26.20 -6.81 -3.76
CA ASN A 179 26.40 -7.97 -4.62
C ASN A 179 25.22 -8.18 -5.59
N THR A 180 25.51 -8.76 -6.77
CA THR A 180 24.47 -9.10 -7.75
C THR A 180 23.88 -10.46 -7.42
N ALA A 181 22.57 -10.52 -7.19
CA ALA A 181 21.84 -11.77 -7.02
C ALA A 181 21.45 -12.38 -8.38
N LEU A 182 21.91 -13.61 -8.64
CA LEU A 182 21.65 -14.37 -9.88
C LEU A 182 20.52 -15.39 -9.75
N THR A 183 19.82 -15.41 -8.62
CA THR A 183 18.89 -16.47 -8.22
C THR A 183 17.44 -16.22 -8.65
N HIS A 184 17.16 -15.15 -9.41
CA HIS A 184 15.79 -14.79 -9.78
C HIS A 184 15.32 -15.55 -11.03
N PHE A 185 14.78 -16.74 -10.79
CA PHE A 185 14.17 -17.60 -11.80
C PHE A 185 12.65 -17.53 -11.70
N ALA A 186 12.01 -17.12 -12.80
CA ALA A 186 10.58 -16.96 -12.96
C ALA A 186 10.00 -18.08 -13.86
N PRO A 187 9.75 -19.28 -13.32
CA PRO A 187 9.08 -20.35 -14.06
C PRO A 187 7.63 -19.98 -14.37
N ARG A 188 7.13 -20.48 -15.50
CA ARG A 188 5.72 -20.41 -15.88
C ARG A 188 5.25 -21.74 -16.45
N LEU A 189 4.06 -22.16 -16.01
CA LEU A 189 3.38 -23.36 -16.47
C LEU A 189 1.91 -23.03 -16.72
N GLY A 190 1.35 -23.49 -17.82
CA GLY A 190 -0.06 -23.36 -18.14
C GLY A 190 -0.55 -24.60 -18.87
N ILE A 191 -1.69 -25.14 -18.47
CA ILE A 191 -2.30 -26.34 -19.05
C ILE A 191 -3.72 -25.99 -19.45
N ALA A 192 -4.09 -26.33 -20.68
CA ALA A 192 -5.45 -26.27 -21.18
C ALA A 192 -5.88 -27.65 -21.68
N TYR A 193 -6.94 -28.20 -21.09
CA TYR A 193 -7.45 -29.52 -21.39
C TYR A 193 -8.95 -29.50 -21.71
N GLN A 194 -9.30 -29.94 -22.91
CA GLN A 194 -10.69 -30.17 -23.32
C GLN A 194 -11.16 -31.52 -22.75
N LEU A 195 -11.73 -31.48 -21.53
CA LEU A 195 -12.28 -32.66 -20.85
C LEU A 195 -13.43 -33.30 -21.64
N ALA A 196 -14.28 -32.47 -22.26
CA ALA A 196 -15.41 -32.89 -23.09
C ALA A 196 -15.63 -31.86 -24.21
N PRO A 197 -16.42 -32.15 -25.28
CA PRO A 197 -16.60 -31.23 -26.40
C PRO A 197 -16.99 -29.79 -26.01
N LYS A 198 -17.70 -29.63 -24.90
CA LYS A 198 -18.20 -28.35 -24.36
C LYS A 198 -17.58 -27.96 -23.01
N THR A 199 -16.58 -28.70 -22.53
CA THR A 199 -15.97 -28.47 -21.22
C THR A 199 -14.46 -28.36 -21.35
N VAL A 200 -13.90 -27.26 -20.85
CA VAL A 200 -12.46 -27.00 -20.84
C VAL A 200 -12.01 -26.71 -19.41
N ILE A 201 -10.91 -27.32 -19.02
CA ILE A 201 -10.18 -27.01 -17.80
C ILE A 201 -8.94 -26.23 -18.19
N ARG A 202 -8.65 -25.15 -17.46
CA ARG A 202 -7.38 -24.41 -17.56
C ARG A 202 -6.77 -24.26 -16.19
N THR A 203 -5.47 -24.41 -16.09
CA THR A 203 -4.72 -24.11 -14.87
C THR A 203 -3.38 -23.50 -15.24
N GLY A 204 -2.83 -22.68 -14.36
CA GLY A 204 -1.50 -22.16 -14.56
C GLY A 204 -0.86 -21.71 -13.26
N TYR A 205 0.46 -21.63 -13.30
CA TYR A 205 1.32 -21.11 -12.26
C TYR A 205 2.39 -20.21 -12.91
N GLY A 206 2.74 -19.12 -12.24
CA GLY A 206 3.84 -18.28 -12.66
C GLY A 206 4.43 -17.51 -11.49
N ARG A 207 5.76 -17.36 -11.52
CA ARG A 207 6.48 -16.45 -10.63
C ARG A 207 6.86 -15.16 -11.35
N SER A 208 6.80 -14.06 -10.63
CA SER A 208 7.27 -12.75 -11.08
C SER A 208 8.07 -12.07 -9.97
N TYR A 209 9.02 -11.24 -10.35
CA TYR A 209 9.76 -10.36 -9.45
C TYR A 209 9.31 -8.92 -9.69
N ASP A 210 9.32 -8.13 -8.63
CA ASP A 210 9.00 -6.71 -8.68
C ASP A 210 10.22 -5.90 -8.24
N VAL A 211 10.38 -4.70 -8.82
CA VAL A 211 11.48 -3.78 -8.48
C VAL A 211 11.15 -2.93 -7.24
N GLY A 212 9.99 -3.14 -6.64
CA GLY A 212 9.44 -2.27 -5.62
C GLY A 212 9.14 -0.88 -6.18
N VAL A 213 8.94 0.05 -5.26
CA VAL A 213 8.64 1.45 -5.55
C VAL A 213 9.58 2.36 -4.77
N PHE A 214 9.94 3.50 -5.35
CA PHE A 214 10.55 4.62 -4.63
C PHE A 214 11.88 4.30 -3.91
N GLY A 215 12.75 3.45 -4.46
CA GLY A 215 14.09 3.20 -3.91
C GLY A 215 14.31 1.91 -3.14
N VAL A 216 13.35 0.99 -3.21
CA VAL A 216 13.51 -0.39 -2.74
C VAL A 216 14.62 -1.11 -3.50
N SER A 217 14.60 -1.07 -4.84
CA SER A 217 15.64 -1.68 -5.68
C SER A 217 16.46 -0.69 -6.52
N PHE A 218 15.91 0.49 -6.79
CA PHE A 218 16.52 1.50 -7.65
C PHE A 218 15.95 2.90 -7.40
N GLY A 219 16.84 3.91 -7.41
CA GLY A 219 16.51 5.32 -7.22
C GLY A 219 16.25 5.68 -5.74
N HIS A 220 16.12 6.97 -5.44
CA HIS A 220 15.54 7.51 -4.19
C HIS A 220 16.11 7.07 -2.83
N ASN A 221 17.23 6.36 -2.80
CA ASN A 221 17.84 5.87 -1.58
C ASN A 221 19.24 6.45 -1.39
N VAL A 222 20.19 6.05 -2.23
CA VAL A 222 21.63 6.27 -1.99
C VAL A 222 22.07 7.68 -2.30
N THR A 223 21.46 8.37 -3.27
CA THR A 223 21.71 9.82 -3.51
C THR A 223 20.95 10.70 -2.51
N GLN A 224 19.99 10.14 -1.78
CA GLN A 224 19.22 10.84 -0.74
C GLN A 224 19.81 10.62 0.67
N ASN A 225 21.09 10.26 0.74
CA ASN A 225 21.87 10.10 1.95
C ASN A 225 23.07 11.04 1.96
N LEU A 226 23.68 11.22 3.14
CA LEU A 226 24.97 11.88 3.29
C LEU A 226 26.04 11.16 2.46
N PRO A 227 26.98 11.86 1.79
CA PRO A 227 27.23 13.31 1.87
C PRO A 227 26.46 14.16 0.85
N VAL A 228 25.57 13.56 0.04
CA VAL A 228 24.84 14.26 -1.02
C VAL A 228 23.72 15.12 -0.44
N LEU A 229 22.89 14.48 0.37
CA LEU A 229 21.66 15.05 0.87
C LEU A 229 21.42 14.64 2.32
N ALA A 230 20.90 15.56 3.12
CA ALA A 230 20.47 15.30 4.47
C ALA A 230 18.99 15.65 4.64
N ASN A 231 18.25 14.73 5.26
CA ASN A 231 16.94 15.04 5.82
C ASN A 231 17.11 15.50 7.28
N GLN A 232 17.11 16.81 7.49
CA GLN A 232 17.17 17.37 8.84
C GLN A 232 15.81 17.19 9.51
N SER A 233 15.76 16.41 10.59
CA SER A 233 14.54 16.23 11.39
C SER A 233 14.84 16.60 12.83
N LEU A 234 14.20 17.66 13.31
CA LEU A 234 14.31 18.11 14.70
C LEU A 234 13.00 17.83 15.41
N ASN A 235 13.08 16.99 16.44
CA ASN A 235 11.99 16.67 17.34
C ASN A 235 12.38 17.11 18.76
N PRO A 236 11.43 17.58 19.57
CA PRO A 236 11.76 18.09 20.88
C PRO A 236 12.06 16.92 21.82
N ALA A 237 13.00 17.13 22.75
CA ALA A 237 13.32 16.11 23.76
C ALA A 237 12.16 15.85 24.73
N ASN A 238 11.25 16.83 24.85
CA ASN A 238 10.04 16.80 25.65
C ASN A 238 8.96 17.58 24.89
N PRO A 239 7.70 17.12 24.82
CA PRO A 239 6.61 17.82 24.12
C PRO A 239 6.37 19.27 24.57
N TRP A 240 6.85 19.69 25.74
CA TRP A 240 6.72 21.08 26.24
C TRP A 240 7.82 22.02 25.76
N LEU A 241 8.78 21.55 24.95
CA LEU A 241 9.93 22.32 24.50
C LEU A 241 9.85 22.61 23.01
N ALA A 242 10.31 23.81 22.62
CA ALA A 242 10.58 24.13 21.23
C ALA A 242 11.93 23.55 20.79
N VAL A 243 12.03 23.12 19.53
CA VAL A 243 13.32 22.72 18.91
C VAL A 243 14.21 23.91 18.57
N PHE A 244 13.59 25.06 18.28
CA PHE A 244 14.23 26.37 18.16
C PHE A 244 13.15 27.47 18.16
N THR A 245 13.57 28.73 18.25
CA THR A 245 12.66 29.87 18.07
C THR A 245 12.77 30.45 16.66
N LEU A 246 11.70 31.02 16.11
CA LEU A 246 11.72 31.68 14.79
C LEU A 246 12.81 32.74 14.67
N ALA A 247 13.17 33.41 15.77
CA ALA A 247 14.26 34.38 15.80
C ALA A 247 15.65 33.76 15.57
N ASN A 248 15.86 32.52 16.04
CA ASN A 248 17.13 31.81 15.89
C ASN A 248 17.19 30.96 14.61
N GLY A 249 16.04 30.40 14.19
CA GLY A 249 15.97 29.44 13.10
C GLY A 249 16.58 28.07 13.42
N PRO A 250 16.49 27.10 12.50
CA PRO A 250 17.13 25.81 12.66
C PRO A 250 18.64 25.93 12.53
N GLN A 251 19.39 25.05 13.21
CA GLN A 251 20.84 24.94 13.02
C GLN A 251 21.17 24.72 11.53
N ALA A 252 22.13 25.48 11.02
CA ALA A 252 22.66 25.30 9.68
C ALA A 252 23.17 23.85 9.50
N LEU A 253 22.87 23.26 8.36
CA LEU A 253 23.25 21.89 8.03
C LEU A 253 23.90 21.90 6.66
N ASP A 254 25.14 21.43 6.57
CA ASP A 254 25.83 21.15 5.32
C ASP A 254 26.13 19.64 5.30
N PRO A 255 25.47 18.84 4.43
CA PRO A 255 25.65 17.39 4.35
C PRO A 255 27.10 16.91 4.33
N THR A 256 27.96 17.56 3.56
CA THR A 256 29.35 17.13 3.39
C THR A 256 30.17 17.43 4.64
N THR A 257 30.06 18.64 5.17
CA THR A 257 30.82 19.13 6.31
C THR A 257 30.39 18.44 7.60
N ILE A 258 29.08 18.25 7.82
CA ILE A 258 28.58 17.56 9.02
C ILE A 258 29.01 16.11 9.06
N LEU A 259 29.07 15.44 7.90
CA LEU A 259 29.55 14.06 7.83
C LEU A 259 31.05 14.00 8.10
N ALA A 260 31.83 14.87 7.45
CA ALA A 260 33.28 14.93 7.63
C ALA A 260 33.70 15.24 9.07
N SER A 261 32.87 15.94 9.84
CA SER A 261 33.12 16.25 11.25
C SER A 261 32.77 15.10 12.22
N GLN A 262 32.10 14.05 11.77
CA GLN A 262 31.73 12.95 12.67
C GLN A 262 32.95 12.10 13.04
N PRO A 263 32.99 11.56 14.27
CA PRO A 263 33.97 10.55 14.62
C PRO A 263 33.87 9.35 13.66
N LYS A 264 35.02 8.74 13.36
CA LYS A 264 35.08 7.54 12.53
C LYS A 264 34.72 6.32 13.36
N GLY A 265 33.93 5.42 12.78
CA GLY A 265 33.62 4.13 13.37
C GLY A 265 34.72 3.10 13.14
N LYS A 266 34.37 1.83 13.34
CA LYS A 266 35.31 0.70 13.31
C LYS A 266 35.93 0.44 11.94
N THR A 267 35.24 0.80 10.85
CA THR A 267 35.74 0.61 9.49
C THR A 267 36.45 1.85 8.93
N GLY A 268 36.61 2.89 9.75
CA GLY A 268 37.27 4.14 9.37
C GLY A 268 36.36 5.12 8.62
N ASN A 269 35.07 4.82 8.53
CA ASN A 269 34.06 5.68 7.91
C ASN A 269 33.39 6.57 8.98
N PRO A 270 32.90 7.78 8.63
CA PRO A 270 32.23 8.64 9.61
C PRO A 270 30.93 8.02 10.12
N LEU A 271 30.66 8.17 11.42
CA LEU A 271 29.37 7.78 12.03
C LEU A 271 28.23 8.68 11.51
N LEU A 272 26.99 8.19 11.55
CA LEU A 272 25.81 9.00 11.21
C LEU A 272 25.63 10.13 12.25
N PRO A 273 25.52 11.40 11.82
CA PRO A 273 25.21 12.51 12.71
C PRO A 273 23.81 12.40 13.35
N ASN A 274 23.68 12.87 14.59
CA ASN A 274 22.38 13.02 15.24
C ASN A 274 21.48 14.03 14.50
N GLY A 275 20.18 13.75 14.44
CA GLY A 275 19.19 14.63 13.79
C GLY A 275 19.14 14.53 12.26
N VAL A 276 19.94 13.65 11.64
CA VAL A 276 19.88 13.33 10.20
C VAL A 276 19.26 11.96 10.02
N SER A 277 18.13 11.89 9.31
CA SER A 277 17.44 10.61 9.03
C SER A 277 17.97 9.99 7.72
N PRO A 278 18.59 8.80 7.76
CA PRO A 278 19.10 8.12 6.57
C PRO A 278 18.06 7.18 5.95
N ASN A 279 18.27 6.87 4.67
CA ASN A 279 17.67 5.78 3.94
C ASN A 279 18.58 4.55 3.99
N VAL A 280 18.00 3.36 4.19
CA VAL A 280 18.75 2.10 4.35
C VAL A 280 18.22 1.06 3.36
N LEU A 281 19.10 0.39 2.64
CA LEU A 281 18.74 -0.69 1.71
C LEU A 281 18.46 -2.02 2.46
N PRO A 282 17.54 -2.86 1.97
CA PRO A 282 17.30 -4.19 2.51
C PRO A 282 18.35 -5.18 1.98
N LEU A 283 19.49 -5.23 2.65
CA LEU A 283 20.58 -6.12 2.26
C LEU A 283 20.57 -7.37 3.15
N THR A 284 20.75 -8.54 2.53
CA THR A 284 20.98 -9.78 3.26
C THR A 284 22.35 -9.77 3.93
N SER A 285 22.63 -10.76 4.78
CA SER A 285 23.95 -10.96 5.40
C SER A 285 25.09 -11.06 4.38
N ASP A 286 24.78 -11.50 3.15
CA ASP A 286 25.74 -11.63 2.05
C ASP A 286 25.79 -10.39 1.16
N ASN A 287 25.26 -9.25 1.64
CA ASN A 287 25.21 -7.97 0.94
C ASN A 287 24.46 -8.01 -0.41
N ASN A 288 23.50 -8.93 -0.55
CA ASN A 288 22.62 -9.02 -1.73
C ASN A 288 21.33 -8.26 -1.48
N MET A 289 20.79 -7.62 -2.52
CA MET A 289 19.41 -7.12 -2.48
C MET A 289 18.44 -8.27 -2.72
N ARG A 290 17.37 -8.31 -1.92
CA ARG A 290 16.28 -9.26 -2.13
C ARG A 290 15.11 -8.56 -2.83
N LEU A 291 14.58 -9.18 -3.87
CA LEU A 291 13.45 -8.63 -4.62
C LEU A 291 12.10 -9.20 -4.12
N PRO A 292 11.07 -8.36 -4.03
CA PRO A 292 9.70 -8.84 -3.88
C PRO A 292 9.37 -9.89 -4.94
N THR A 293 8.81 -11.01 -4.49
CA THR A 293 8.54 -12.18 -5.32
C THR A 293 7.07 -12.56 -5.23
N VAL A 294 6.39 -12.65 -6.36
CA VAL A 294 4.97 -13.02 -6.45
C VAL A 294 4.80 -14.36 -7.15
N ASP A 295 4.21 -15.31 -6.44
CA ASP A 295 3.73 -16.58 -6.99
C ASP A 295 2.23 -16.49 -7.25
N ALA A 296 1.81 -16.68 -8.50
CA ALA A 296 0.42 -16.61 -8.93
C ALA A 296 -0.03 -17.95 -9.50
N TRP A 297 -1.22 -18.42 -9.13
CA TRP A 297 -1.81 -19.63 -9.68
C TRP A 297 -3.31 -19.50 -9.90
N ASN A 298 -3.82 -20.27 -10.86
CA ASN A 298 -5.25 -20.35 -11.11
C ASN A 298 -5.68 -21.74 -11.53
N PHE A 299 -6.97 -22.02 -11.32
CA PHE A 299 -7.66 -23.20 -11.80
C PHE A 299 -9.06 -22.78 -12.24
N THR A 300 -9.41 -23.09 -13.49
CA THR A 300 -10.65 -22.66 -14.13
C THR A 300 -11.31 -23.83 -14.83
N ILE A 301 -12.62 -23.97 -14.65
CA ILE A 301 -13.48 -24.87 -15.42
C ILE A 301 -14.49 -24.01 -16.18
N GLU A 302 -14.54 -24.21 -17.49
CA GLU A 302 -15.52 -23.58 -18.37
C GLU A 302 -16.42 -24.64 -19.00
N HIS A 303 -17.72 -24.38 -19.00
CA HIS A 303 -18.71 -25.24 -19.64
C HIS A 303 -19.68 -24.43 -20.49
N GLN A 304 -19.85 -24.87 -21.74
CA GLN A 304 -20.87 -24.36 -22.65
C GLN A 304 -22.16 -25.18 -22.50
N PHE A 305 -23.18 -24.62 -21.86
CA PHE A 305 -24.49 -25.26 -21.68
C PHE A 305 -25.33 -25.26 -22.96
N THR A 306 -25.33 -24.13 -23.68
CA THR A 306 -26.05 -23.96 -24.96
C THR A 306 -25.13 -23.26 -25.97
N PRO A 307 -25.45 -23.22 -27.27
CA PRO A 307 -24.70 -22.42 -28.25
C PRO A 307 -24.54 -20.95 -27.85
N SER A 308 -25.41 -20.45 -26.98
CA SER A 308 -25.46 -19.07 -26.51
C SER A 308 -25.01 -18.88 -25.05
N THR A 309 -24.77 -19.94 -24.27
CA THR A 309 -24.60 -19.84 -22.80
C THR A 309 -23.37 -20.57 -22.32
N VAL A 310 -22.52 -19.86 -21.57
CA VAL A 310 -21.28 -20.36 -20.99
C VAL A 310 -21.23 -19.98 -19.51
N LEU A 311 -20.71 -20.89 -18.69
CA LEU A 311 -20.33 -20.63 -17.31
C LEU A 311 -18.85 -20.93 -17.13
N SER A 312 -18.16 -20.04 -16.43
CA SER A 312 -16.78 -20.20 -15.98
C SER A 312 -16.74 -20.13 -14.46
N VAL A 313 -16.05 -21.06 -13.82
CA VAL A 313 -15.74 -21.04 -12.39
C VAL A 313 -14.23 -21.13 -12.25
N ALA A 314 -13.63 -20.16 -11.57
CA ALA A 314 -12.20 -20.05 -11.39
C ALA A 314 -11.82 -19.85 -9.91
N TYR A 315 -10.76 -20.49 -9.48
CA TYR A 315 -10.01 -20.13 -8.28
C TYR A 315 -8.72 -19.43 -8.70
N VAL A 316 -8.41 -18.30 -8.08
CA VAL A 316 -7.20 -17.49 -8.34
C VAL A 316 -6.51 -17.20 -7.02
N GLY A 317 -5.24 -17.55 -6.92
CA GLY A 317 -4.40 -17.32 -5.75
C GLY A 317 -3.14 -16.54 -6.11
N ASN A 318 -2.72 -15.64 -5.22
CA ASN A 318 -1.42 -14.99 -5.25
C ASN A 318 -0.78 -15.03 -3.87
N HIS A 319 0.51 -15.32 -3.82
CA HIS A 319 1.34 -15.23 -2.64
C HIS A 319 2.57 -14.41 -2.97
N ALA A 320 2.66 -13.22 -2.36
CA ALA A 320 3.82 -12.37 -2.47
C ALA A 320 4.67 -12.48 -1.20
N THR A 321 5.98 -12.57 -1.37
CA THR A 321 6.98 -12.62 -0.31
C THR A 321 8.03 -11.55 -0.56
N HIS A 322 8.67 -11.10 0.52
CA HIS A 322 9.67 -10.04 0.48
C HIS A 322 9.14 -8.72 -0.09
N VAL A 323 7.84 -8.49 0.07
CA VAL A 323 7.23 -7.21 -0.28
C VAL A 323 7.50 -6.21 0.83
N THR A 324 7.50 -4.93 0.51
CA THR A 324 7.59 -3.88 1.52
C THR A 324 6.25 -3.79 2.28
N PRO A 325 6.21 -3.99 3.62
CA PRO A 325 5.02 -3.77 4.42
C PRO A 325 4.59 -2.31 4.33
N GLY A 326 3.29 -2.07 4.09
CA GLY A 326 2.72 -0.76 4.38
C GLY A 326 3.14 0.44 3.52
N GLY A 327 3.83 0.22 2.39
CA GLY A 327 4.28 1.30 1.51
C GLY A 327 5.66 1.05 0.91
N THR A 328 6.53 2.08 0.93
CA THR A 328 7.87 2.09 0.31
C THR A 328 9.02 1.86 1.30
N ASN A 329 8.85 2.27 2.56
CA ASN A 329 9.81 2.09 3.66
C ASN A 329 9.09 2.28 5.00
N TYR A 330 9.73 1.87 6.10
CA TYR A 330 9.25 2.14 7.46
C TYR A 330 10.40 2.52 8.40
N ASN A 331 10.07 3.09 9.57
CA ASN A 331 11.07 3.46 10.57
C ASN A 331 11.44 2.28 11.47
N ILE A 332 12.63 1.69 11.27
CA ILE A 332 13.14 0.60 12.13
C ILE A 332 13.61 1.08 13.50
N ASN A 333 13.78 2.39 13.72
CA ASN A 333 14.17 2.96 15.00
C ASN A 333 12.97 3.45 15.82
N GLN A 334 11.77 2.93 15.56
CA GLN A 334 10.59 3.21 16.38
C GLN A 334 10.76 2.69 17.82
N PRO A 335 10.19 3.36 18.83
CA PRO A 335 10.30 2.90 20.22
C PRO A 335 9.52 1.58 20.40
N ASN A 336 10.04 0.68 21.24
CA ASN A 336 9.33 -0.54 21.63
C ASN A 336 8.22 -0.20 22.64
N ILE A 337 7.08 -0.89 22.62
CA ILE A 337 6.03 -0.71 23.64
C ILE A 337 6.49 -1.15 25.04
N VAL A 338 7.39 -2.14 25.11
CA VAL A 338 7.91 -2.68 26.37
C VAL A 338 8.68 -1.58 27.12
N GLY A 339 8.27 -1.32 28.36
CA GLY A 339 8.83 -0.26 29.20
C GLY A 339 8.11 1.08 29.06
N PHE A 340 6.97 1.14 28.36
CA PHE A 340 6.11 2.34 28.39
C PHE A 340 5.73 2.70 29.84
N GLY A 341 5.73 4.00 30.15
CA GLY A 341 5.46 4.52 31.49
C GLY A 341 6.62 4.39 32.49
N THR A 342 7.64 3.57 32.21
CA THR A 342 8.82 3.39 33.08
C THR A 342 10.11 3.90 32.46
N LEU A 343 10.26 3.75 31.14
CA LEU A 343 11.39 4.25 30.35
C LEU A 343 10.96 5.38 29.42
N SER A 344 11.87 6.33 29.17
CA SER A 344 11.65 7.34 28.15
C SER A 344 11.49 6.71 26.76
N THR A 345 10.79 7.39 25.86
CA THR A 345 10.60 6.96 24.46
C THR A 345 11.92 6.63 23.77
N ASN A 346 12.96 7.44 23.99
CA ASN A 346 14.26 7.21 23.36
C ASN A 346 14.98 5.96 23.89
N GLN A 347 14.91 5.70 25.21
CA GLN A 347 15.51 4.49 25.79
C GLN A 347 14.94 3.18 25.23
N ARG A 348 13.73 3.22 24.65
CA ARG A 348 13.06 2.06 24.04
C ARG A 348 13.34 1.90 22.55
N ARG A 349 14.08 2.81 21.92
CA ARG A 349 14.45 2.72 20.50
C ARG A 349 15.64 1.78 20.29
N LEU A 350 15.60 1.02 19.20
CA LEU A 350 16.59 -0.02 18.88
C LEU A 350 18.03 0.51 18.81
N PHE A 351 18.22 1.70 18.20
CA PHE A 351 19.54 2.27 17.96
C PHE A 351 19.95 3.36 18.97
N PHE A 352 19.17 3.57 20.03
CA PHE A 352 19.50 4.58 21.03
C PHE A 352 20.66 4.15 21.93
N GLN A 353 20.69 2.92 22.44
CA GLN A 353 21.81 2.46 23.27
C GLN A 353 23.13 2.32 22.48
N PRO A 354 23.14 1.73 21.26
CA PRO A 354 24.38 1.58 20.51
C PRO A 354 24.95 2.90 19.97
N PHE A 355 24.10 3.84 19.57
CA PHE A 355 24.53 5.03 18.81
C PHE A 355 23.96 6.36 19.30
N GLY A 356 23.04 6.37 20.27
CA GLY A 356 22.37 7.58 20.74
C GLY A 356 21.28 8.12 19.80
N TRP A 357 20.92 7.37 18.74
CA TRP A 357 20.03 7.87 17.71
C TRP A 357 18.57 7.97 18.17
N THR A 358 18.00 9.16 18.01
CA THR A 358 16.59 9.48 18.32
C THR A 358 15.77 9.74 17.06
N GLN A 359 16.45 9.96 15.93
CA GLN A 359 15.87 10.20 14.62
C GLN A 359 15.26 8.93 13.98
N SER A 360 14.47 9.14 12.92
CA SER A 360 13.94 8.06 12.10
C SER A 360 15.05 7.44 11.25
N ILE A 361 15.04 6.11 11.14
CA ILE A 361 15.91 5.36 10.24
C ILE A 361 15.01 4.68 9.21
N LYS A 362 14.98 5.21 7.99
CA LYS A 362 14.06 4.76 6.94
C LYS A 362 14.61 3.51 6.27
N TYR A 363 14.07 2.36 6.64
CA TYR A 363 14.46 1.08 6.09
C TYR A 363 13.54 0.73 4.92
N PHE A 364 14.11 0.63 3.73
CA PHE A 364 13.46 0.00 2.59
C PHE A 364 13.49 -1.49 2.86
N SER A 365 12.34 -2.14 2.85
CA SER A 365 12.20 -3.45 3.46
C SER A 365 11.77 -4.54 2.49
N ASP A 366 12.11 -5.77 2.87
CA ASP A 366 11.94 -7.02 2.14
C ASP A 366 11.39 -8.14 3.05
N ASP A 367 10.64 -7.78 4.09
CA ASP A 367 10.17 -8.65 5.17
C ASP A 367 8.64 -8.84 5.21
N GLY A 368 7.92 -8.20 4.28
CA GLY A 368 6.48 -8.34 4.15
C GLY A 368 6.04 -9.56 3.35
N THR A 369 4.77 -9.92 3.54
CA THR A 369 4.07 -11.01 2.86
C THR A 369 2.65 -10.57 2.55
N LEU A 370 2.15 -10.92 1.37
CA LEU A 370 0.76 -10.70 0.96
C LEU A 370 0.16 -12.01 0.46
N LYS A 371 -1.05 -12.32 0.90
CA LYS A 371 -1.80 -13.51 0.48
C LYS A 371 -3.14 -13.10 -0.07
N PHE A 372 -3.41 -13.41 -1.33
CA PHE A 372 -4.70 -13.18 -1.99
C PHE A 372 -5.29 -14.50 -2.48
N ASN A 373 -6.57 -14.70 -2.24
CA ASN A 373 -7.34 -15.85 -2.74
C ASN A 373 -8.70 -15.36 -3.23
N SER A 374 -9.17 -15.86 -4.36
CA SER A 374 -10.52 -15.58 -4.84
C SER A 374 -11.17 -16.75 -5.57
N LEU A 375 -12.48 -16.91 -5.37
CA LEU A 375 -13.38 -17.66 -6.22
C LEU A 375 -14.08 -16.67 -7.15
N GLN A 376 -14.01 -16.91 -8.45
CA GLN A 376 -14.62 -16.08 -9.49
C GLN A 376 -15.58 -16.93 -10.33
N VAL A 377 -16.81 -16.49 -10.45
CA VAL A 377 -17.83 -17.13 -11.28
C VAL A 377 -18.28 -16.12 -12.33
N ARG A 378 -18.22 -16.51 -13.59
CA ARG A 378 -18.70 -15.73 -14.72
C ARG A 378 -19.73 -16.51 -15.49
N GLY A 379 -20.94 -15.96 -15.61
CA GLY A 379 -22.00 -16.47 -16.47
C GLY A 379 -22.22 -15.54 -17.64
N GLU A 380 -22.22 -16.06 -18.86
CA GLU A 380 -22.51 -15.29 -20.06
C GLU A 380 -23.58 -15.98 -20.89
N LYS A 381 -24.58 -15.20 -21.30
CA LYS A 381 -25.55 -15.58 -22.31
C LYS A 381 -25.56 -14.54 -23.43
N ARG A 382 -25.15 -14.95 -24.63
CA ARG A 382 -25.36 -14.20 -25.86
C ARG A 382 -26.85 -14.11 -26.20
N PHE A 383 -27.24 -13.02 -26.84
CA PHE A 383 -28.64 -12.73 -27.14
C PHE A 383 -29.30 -13.89 -27.89
N SER A 384 -30.31 -14.49 -27.25
CA SER A 384 -31.10 -15.58 -27.82
C SER A 384 -32.40 -15.73 -27.04
N ASN A 385 -33.50 -16.02 -27.73
CA ASN A 385 -34.84 -16.14 -27.13
C ASN A 385 -35.21 -14.92 -26.26
N GLY A 386 -34.84 -13.72 -26.72
CA GLY A 386 -35.14 -12.46 -26.04
C GLY A 386 -34.21 -12.11 -24.87
N LEU A 387 -33.26 -12.95 -24.47
CA LEU A 387 -32.40 -12.70 -23.32
C LEU A 387 -30.92 -12.64 -23.67
N MET A 388 -30.25 -11.61 -23.18
CA MET A 388 -28.79 -11.50 -23.06
C MET A 388 -28.45 -11.16 -21.61
N PHE A 389 -27.41 -11.78 -21.08
CA PHE A 389 -26.83 -11.34 -19.80
C PHE A 389 -25.34 -11.63 -19.70
N GLN A 390 -24.68 -10.86 -18.85
CA GLN A 390 -23.35 -11.15 -18.36
C GLN A 390 -23.34 -10.90 -16.85
N GLY A 391 -23.06 -11.93 -16.07
CA GLY A 391 -22.97 -11.86 -14.62
C GLY A 391 -21.58 -12.29 -14.14
N ASN A 392 -21.05 -11.58 -13.15
CA ASN A 392 -19.82 -11.94 -12.48
C ASN A 392 -20.01 -11.92 -10.96
N PHE A 393 -19.49 -12.93 -10.29
CA PHE A 393 -19.44 -13.02 -8.84
C PHE A 393 -18.00 -13.30 -8.43
N THR A 394 -17.45 -12.45 -7.56
CA THR A 394 -16.13 -12.65 -6.98
C THR A 394 -16.28 -12.75 -5.47
N TRP A 395 -15.78 -13.83 -4.88
CA TRP A 395 -15.57 -13.97 -3.44
C TRP A 395 -14.07 -13.99 -3.18
N ALA A 396 -13.54 -13.00 -2.48
CA ALA A 396 -12.12 -12.79 -2.32
C ALA A 396 -11.72 -12.57 -0.86
N SER A 397 -10.44 -12.84 -0.58
CA SER A 397 -9.80 -12.54 0.69
C SER A 397 -8.34 -12.19 0.43
N ALA A 398 -7.89 -11.09 1.02
CA ALA A 398 -6.50 -10.66 1.00
C ALA A 398 -6.01 -10.38 2.41
N PHE A 399 -4.75 -10.72 2.69
CA PHE A 399 -4.05 -10.40 3.92
C PHE A 399 -2.70 -9.79 3.62
N ASP A 400 -2.36 -8.73 4.34
CA ASP A 400 -1.12 -7.97 4.21
C ASP A 400 -0.78 -7.29 5.54
N PHE A 401 0.32 -6.53 5.54
CA PHE A 401 0.72 -5.67 6.64
C PHE A 401 0.24 -4.23 6.43
N ALA A 402 -0.11 -3.53 7.50
CA ALA A 402 -0.56 -2.14 7.45
C ALA A 402 0.57 -1.13 7.17
N ASN A 403 0.19 0.11 6.88
CA ASN A 403 1.11 1.23 6.61
C ASN A 403 1.93 1.67 7.82
N ASP A 404 1.42 1.44 9.01
CA ASP A 404 2.02 1.70 10.32
C ASP A 404 2.80 0.50 10.86
N TYR A 405 3.41 -0.27 9.96
CA TYR A 405 4.13 -1.51 10.25
C TYR A 405 4.97 -1.44 11.54
N PHE A 406 4.47 -2.11 12.58
CA PHE A 406 5.15 -2.19 13.86
C PHE A 406 6.26 -3.25 13.83
N PHE A 407 7.49 -2.80 13.57
CA PHE A 407 8.69 -3.62 13.37
C PHE A 407 9.01 -4.54 14.56
N TRP A 408 8.69 -4.16 15.79
CA TRP A 408 8.97 -5.00 16.95
C TRP A 408 8.09 -6.25 17.01
N ASN A 409 6.90 -6.19 16.43
CA ASN A 409 5.98 -7.32 16.36
C ASN A 409 5.09 -7.21 15.11
N HIS A 410 5.50 -7.92 14.07
CA HIS A 410 4.86 -7.89 12.76
C HIS A 410 3.41 -8.39 12.80
N ASP A 411 3.06 -9.29 13.73
CA ASP A 411 1.72 -9.89 13.79
C ASP A 411 0.64 -8.88 14.19
N ILE A 412 1.03 -7.79 14.87
CA ILE A 412 0.08 -6.76 15.32
C ILE A 412 -0.59 -6.09 14.12
N ASP A 413 0.14 -5.83 13.04
CA ASP A 413 -0.39 -5.14 11.86
C ASP A 413 -0.65 -6.04 10.65
N TYR A 414 -0.47 -7.34 10.83
CA TYR A 414 -0.90 -8.33 9.85
C TYR A 414 -2.41 -8.58 9.97
N GLY A 415 -3.13 -8.38 8.87
CA GLY A 415 -4.58 -8.53 8.86
C GLY A 415 -5.15 -8.48 7.46
N ARG A 416 -6.48 -8.37 7.37
CA ARG A 416 -7.13 -8.26 6.06
C ARG A 416 -6.73 -6.96 5.38
N GLU A 417 -6.54 -6.99 4.07
CA GLU A 417 -6.22 -5.78 3.30
C GLU A 417 -7.41 -4.80 3.31
N ASN A 418 -7.12 -3.49 3.30
CA ASN A 418 -8.11 -2.42 3.53
C ASN A 418 -9.19 -2.32 2.43
N ASN A 419 -8.90 -2.75 1.20
CA ASN A 419 -9.72 -2.50 0.01
C ASN A 419 -10.32 -3.77 -0.60
N VAL A 420 -9.97 -4.97 -0.09
CA VAL A 420 -10.58 -6.22 -0.54
C VAL A 420 -11.89 -6.52 0.19
N ARG A 421 -12.98 -6.31 -0.55
CA ARG A 421 -14.34 -6.74 -0.14
C ARG A 421 -14.42 -8.27 -0.08
N ARG A 422 -15.30 -8.80 0.79
CA ARG A 422 -15.57 -10.25 0.85
C ARG A 422 -16.10 -10.72 -0.49
N PHE A 423 -17.20 -10.15 -0.96
CA PHE A 423 -17.74 -10.47 -2.26
C PHE A 423 -18.21 -9.24 -3.02
N VAL A 424 -18.25 -9.38 -4.35
CA VAL A 424 -18.86 -8.44 -5.29
C VAL A 424 -19.62 -9.24 -6.33
N PHE A 425 -20.90 -8.89 -6.53
CA PHE A 425 -21.72 -9.38 -7.62
C PHE A 425 -22.04 -8.25 -8.59
N ASN A 426 -21.91 -8.49 -9.89
CA ASN A 426 -22.44 -7.63 -10.93
C ASN A 426 -23.22 -8.42 -11.98
N LEU A 427 -24.27 -7.83 -12.51
CA LEU A 427 -25.09 -8.41 -13.57
C LEU A 427 -25.53 -7.32 -14.54
N ASN A 428 -25.22 -7.53 -15.81
CA ASN A 428 -25.76 -6.75 -16.93
C ASN A 428 -26.77 -7.63 -17.66
N GLN A 429 -27.98 -7.13 -17.88
CA GLN A 429 -29.03 -7.88 -18.57
C GLN A 429 -29.78 -7.02 -19.58
N ILE A 430 -30.19 -7.65 -20.68
CA ILE A 430 -31.19 -7.13 -21.61
C ILE A 430 -32.20 -8.24 -21.83
N TYR A 431 -33.47 -7.94 -21.58
CA TYR A 431 -34.58 -8.87 -21.78
C TYR A 431 -35.66 -8.22 -22.65
N GLU A 432 -35.83 -8.72 -23.87
CA GLU A 432 -36.98 -8.42 -24.71
C GLU A 432 -38.20 -9.14 -24.14
N LEU A 433 -39.18 -8.35 -23.72
CA LEU A 433 -40.38 -8.90 -23.11
C LEU A 433 -41.12 -9.74 -24.16
N PRO A 434 -41.52 -10.98 -23.81
CA PRO A 434 -42.08 -11.94 -24.76
C PRO A 434 -43.54 -11.66 -25.13
N PHE A 435 -43.96 -10.40 -25.19
CA PHE A 435 -45.32 -9.98 -25.53
C PHE A 435 -45.34 -9.27 -26.88
N GLY A 436 -46.42 -9.48 -27.63
CA GLY A 436 -46.65 -8.83 -28.90
C GLY A 436 -46.76 -9.80 -30.06
N ARG A 437 -47.02 -9.25 -31.23
CA ARG A 437 -47.24 -10.00 -32.46
C ARG A 437 -45.96 -10.77 -32.82
N GLY A 438 -46.10 -12.06 -33.08
CA GLY A 438 -44.96 -12.94 -33.38
C GLY A 438 -44.10 -13.36 -32.17
N GLN A 439 -44.37 -12.85 -30.98
CA GLN A 439 -43.69 -13.24 -29.73
C GLN A 439 -44.36 -14.45 -29.07
N LYS A 440 -43.77 -14.96 -27.97
CA LYS A 440 -44.25 -16.14 -27.25
C LYS A 440 -45.65 -15.94 -26.67
N TYR A 441 -45.93 -14.77 -26.11
CA TYR A 441 -47.23 -14.38 -25.56
C TYR A 441 -47.86 -13.29 -26.44
N LEU A 442 -49.20 -13.28 -26.53
CA LEU A 442 -49.95 -12.33 -27.36
C LEU A 442 -49.59 -12.38 -28.86
N ARG A 443 -49.20 -13.56 -29.36
CA ARG A 443 -48.67 -13.78 -30.71
C ARG A 443 -49.56 -13.26 -31.86
N ASN A 444 -50.88 -13.29 -31.67
CA ASN A 444 -51.89 -12.98 -32.69
C ASN A 444 -52.61 -11.64 -32.46
N VAL A 445 -52.07 -10.75 -31.62
CA VAL A 445 -52.72 -9.45 -31.39
C VAL A 445 -52.77 -8.61 -32.66
N SER A 446 -53.81 -7.76 -32.75
CA SER A 446 -53.95 -6.80 -33.83
C SER A 446 -52.76 -5.83 -33.85
N ARG A 447 -52.43 -5.28 -35.02
CA ARG A 447 -51.30 -4.34 -35.17
C ARG A 447 -51.41 -3.11 -34.24
N PRO A 448 -52.61 -2.52 -34.04
CA PRO A 448 -52.80 -1.46 -33.03
C PRO A 448 -52.51 -1.92 -31.60
N MET A 449 -52.92 -3.14 -31.24
CA MET A 449 -52.66 -3.70 -29.91
C MET A 449 -51.17 -4.02 -29.71
N ASP A 450 -50.48 -4.46 -30.77
CA ASP A 450 -49.04 -4.71 -30.75
C ASP A 450 -48.23 -3.43 -30.45
N TYR A 451 -48.67 -2.28 -30.97
CA TYR A 451 -48.08 -0.99 -30.58
C TYR A 451 -48.21 -0.71 -29.08
N LEU A 452 -49.15 -1.31 -28.35
CA LEU A 452 -49.26 -1.15 -26.90
C LEU A 452 -48.40 -2.20 -26.17
N VAL A 453 -48.56 -3.47 -26.53
CA VAL A 453 -48.01 -4.60 -25.75
C VAL A 453 -46.67 -5.13 -26.24
N GLY A 454 -46.28 -4.84 -27.48
CA GLY A 454 -45.07 -5.34 -28.13
C GLY A 454 -43.85 -4.42 -28.03
N GLY A 455 -42.67 -4.96 -28.34
CA GLY A 455 -41.42 -4.20 -28.54
C GLY A 455 -40.74 -3.69 -27.27
N TRP A 456 -41.24 -4.06 -26.09
CA TRP A 456 -40.66 -3.66 -24.82
C TRP A 456 -39.37 -4.41 -24.50
N LYS A 457 -38.33 -3.69 -24.09
CA LYS A 457 -37.07 -4.26 -23.59
C LYS A 457 -36.75 -3.70 -22.21
N LEU A 458 -36.47 -4.60 -21.28
CA LEU A 458 -35.97 -4.28 -19.96
C LEU A 458 -34.44 -4.43 -19.96
N SER A 459 -33.73 -3.34 -19.69
CA SER A 459 -32.29 -3.35 -19.49
C SER A 459 -31.98 -3.07 -18.02
N GLY A 460 -30.98 -3.76 -17.47
CA GLY A 460 -30.61 -3.60 -16.07
C GLY A 460 -29.12 -3.78 -15.84
N ILE A 461 -28.57 -2.93 -14.97
CA ILE A 461 -27.25 -3.08 -14.38
C ILE A 461 -27.46 -3.25 -12.87
N TRP A 462 -26.92 -4.32 -12.31
CA TRP A 462 -27.02 -4.63 -10.89
C TRP A 462 -25.63 -4.74 -10.29
N LEU A 463 -25.41 -4.09 -9.15
CA LEU A 463 -24.16 -4.15 -8.39
C LEU A 463 -24.47 -4.40 -6.92
N TYR A 464 -23.95 -5.49 -6.38
CA TYR A 464 -24.10 -5.87 -4.98
C TYR A 464 -22.74 -6.21 -4.34
N PRO A 465 -22.01 -5.20 -3.83
CA PRO A 465 -20.78 -5.41 -3.07
C PRO A 465 -21.08 -5.59 -1.58
N SER A 466 -20.39 -6.54 -0.96
CA SER A 466 -20.23 -6.58 0.50
C SER A 466 -19.49 -5.34 1.01
N GLY A 467 -19.51 -5.07 2.32
CA GLY A 467 -18.81 -3.94 2.92
C GLY A 467 -17.28 -4.02 2.83
N ILE A 468 -16.63 -2.87 3.03
CA ILE A 468 -15.17 -2.78 3.16
C ILE A 468 -14.79 -3.22 4.59
N PRO A 469 -13.69 -3.96 4.76
CA PRO A 469 -13.21 -4.27 6.10
C PRO A 469 -12.77 -3.00 6.86
N PHE A 470 -12.84 -3.03 8.19
CA PHE A 470 -12.37 -1.93 9.04
C PHE A 470 -11.84 -2.45 10.38
N THR A 471 -11.04 -1.61 11.04
CA THR A 471 -10.49 -1.86 12.38
C THR A 471 -11.07 -0.85 13.37
N PRO A 472 -11.73 -1.29 14.44
CA PRO A 472 -12.09 -0.42 15.57
C PRO A 472 -10.85 0.20 16.22
N SER A 473 -10.93 1.49 16.53
CA SER A 473 -9.93 2.23 17.30
C SER A 473 -10.60 3.01 18.43
N TYR A 474 -9.81 3.56 19.35
CA TYR A 474 -10.29 4.44 20.41
C TYR A 474 -9.39 5.68 20.54
N LEU A 475 -9.95 6.76 21.09
CA LEU A 475 -9.25 8.04 21.26
C LEU A 475 -8.39 8.05 22.54
N ASP A 476 -7.45 8.99 22.63
CA ASP A 476 -6.57 9.19 23.79
C ASP A 476 -5.71 7.96 24.19
N CYS A 477 -5.38 7.11 23.21
CA CYS A 477 -4.44 6.01 23.38
C CYS A 477 -3.02 6.48 23.74
N VAL A 478 -2.67 7.75 23.50
CA VAL A 478 -1.36 8.34 23.87
C VAL A 478 -1.01 8.24 25.36
N ARG A 479 -2.02 8.04 26.22
CA ARG A 479 -1.83 7.79 27.65
C ARG A 479 -1.51 6.33 27.96
N ASP A 480 -1.84 5.43 27.05
CA ASP A 480 -1.68 3.99 27.17
C ASP A 480 -0.46 3.50 26.40
N GLU A 481 -0.12 4.15 25.29
CA GLU A 481 0.97 3.78 24.39
C GLU A 481 1.45 4.99 23.57
N ASP A 482 2.70 4.99 23.14
CA ASP A 482 3.28 6.03 22.26
C ASP A 482 3.83 5.47 20.95
N THR A 483 3.42 4.25 20.60
CA THR A 483 3.87 3.51 19.42
C THR A 483 2.85 2.46 19.04
N GLY A 484 2.89 2.01 17.78
CA GLY A 484 1.99 0.99 17.24
C GLY A 484 0.52 1.44 17.15
N PRO A 485 -0.40 0.51 16.85
CA PRO A 485 -1.78 0.86 16.53
C PRO A 485 -2.70 0.95 17.74
N CYS A 486 -3.46 2.05 17.82
CA CYS A 486 -4.48 2.28 18.86
C CYS A 486 -5.74 1.43 18.68
N ARG A 487 -5.74 0.21 19.22
CA ARG A 487 -6.86 -0.74 19.14
C ARG A 487 -7.43 -1.11 20.52
N PRO A 488 -8.75 -1.27 20.67
CA PRO A 488 -9.34 -1.74 21.91
C PRO A 488 -9.17 -3.27 22.07
N ASN A 489 -9.48 -3.76 23.27
CA ASN A 489 -9.74 -5.18 23.50
C ASN A 489 -11.19 -5.53 23.14
N LEU A 490 -11.39 -6.68 22.50
CA LEU A 490 -12.67 -7.36 22.34
C LEU A 490 -12.90 -8.32 23.52
N VAL A 491 -13.88 -8.01 24.37
CA VAL A 491 -14.23 -8.77 25.58
C VAL A 491 -15.65 -9.35 25.53
N GLY A 492 -16.39 -9.11 24.44
CA GLY A 492 -17.74 -9.61 24.22
C GLY A 492 -18.06 -9.85 22.74
N SER A 493 -19.30 -10.20 22.43
CA SER A 493 -19.73 -10.41 21.05
C SER A 493 -19.93 -9.08 20.32
N ALA A 494 -19.17 -8.87 19.25
CA ALA A 494 -19.31 -7.72 18.36
C ALA A 494 -20.18 -8.02 17.12
N SER A 495 -21.19 -8.89 17.28
CA SER A 495 -22.19 -9.18 16.25
C SER A 495 -23.39 -8.24 16.38
N ILE A 496 -23.70 -7.50 15.31
CA ILE A 496 -24.81 -6.54 15.29
C ILE A 496 -25.74 -6.91 14.14
N SER A 497 -27.03 -7.10 14.43
CA SER A 497 -28.04 -7.47 13.44
C SER A 497 -28.26 -6.38 12.38
N ASN A 498 -28.08 -5.10 12.75
CA ASN A 498 -28.21 -3.92 11.88
C ASN A 498 -27.00 -2.99 12.05
N PRO A 499 -25.87 -3.27 11.40
CA PRO A 499 -24.64 -2.51 11.59
C PRO A 499 -24.78 -1.07 11.07
N SER A 500 -24.79 -0.11 11.98
CA SER A 500 -24.64 1.33 11.71
C SER A 500 -23.46 1.88 12.53
N PRO A 501 -22.85 3.02 12.16
CA PRO A 501 -21.80 3.64 12.98
C PRO A 501 -22.23 3.83 14.43
N GLN A 502 -23.53 4.05 14.67
CA GLN A 502 -24.10 4.23 16.01
C GLN A 502 -24.28 2.91 16.76
N ALA A 503 -24.46 1.79 16.05
CA ALA A 503 -24.68 0.46 16.64
C ALA A 503 -23.37 -0.27 16.97
N TRP A 504 -22.25 0.09 16.31
CA TRP A 504 -20.93 -0.50 16.57
C TRP A 504 -20.33 -0.14 17.93
N PHE A 505 -20.71 1.00 18.49
CA PHE A 505 -20.19 1.48 19.77
C PHE A 505 -21.34 1.67 20.76
N ALA A 506 -21.29 1.05 21.93
CA ALA A 506 -22.32 1.26 22.94
C ALA A 506 -22.21 2.68 23.51
N VAL A 507 -23.33 3.42 23.53
CA VAL A 507 -23.41 4.71 24.24
C VAL A 507 -23.85 4.43 25.67
N ALA A 508 -23.07 4.88 26.64
CA ALA A 508 -23.52 4.87 28.02
C ALA A 508 -24.26 6.17 28.36
N PRO A 509 -25.37 6.11 29.12
CA PRO A 509 -26.07 7.30 29.60
C PRO A 509 -25.19 8.18 30.49
N ALA A 510 -25.48 9.48 30.53
CA ALA A 510 -24.87 10.41 31.47
C ALA A 510 -25.06 9.92 32.92
N GLY A 511 -24.05 10.09 33.77
CA GLY A 511 -24.06 9.69 35.17
C GLY A 511 -23.81 8.20 35.43
N THR A 512 -23.55 7.38 34.40
CA THR A 512 -23.24 5.95 34.57
C THR A 512 -21.74 5.67 34.46
N SER A 513 -21.21 4.84 35.36
CA SER A 513 -19.93 4.15 35.17
C SER A 513 -20.23 2.82 34.50
N GLY A 514 -19.75 2.63 33.26
CA GLY A 514 -19.63 1.27 32.71
C GLY A 514 -18.68 0.42 33.56
N THR A 515 -18.60 -0.88 33.29
CA THR A 515 -17.69 -1.78 34.02
C THR A 515 -16.25 -1.29 33.90
N GLY A 516 -15.62 -0.92 35.03
CA GLY A 516 -14.26 -0.40 35.06
C GLY A 516 -14.07 1.01 34.49
N CYS A 517 -15.16 1.74 34.22
CA CYS A 517 -15.11 3.11 33.67
C CYS A 517 -15.28 4.17 34.75
N THR A 518 -14.67 5.35 34.55
CA THR A 518 -15.02 6.54 35.34
C THR A 518 -16.38 7.09 34.91
N ALA A 519 -17.14 7.67 35.85
CA ALA A 519 -18.44 8.26 35.55
C ALA A 519 -18.30 9.52 34.67
N THR A 520 -19.21 9.73 33.73
CA THR A 520 -19.21 10.90 32.84
C THR A 520 -20.47 11.74 33.01
N SER A 521 -20.33 13.07 32.92
CA SER A 521 -21.45 14.02 33.03
C SER A 521 -22.34 14.08 31.79
N ALA A 522 -21.86 13.56 30.66
CA ALA A 522 -22.59 13.43 29.41
C ALA A 522 -22.60 11.97 28.92
N ALA A 523 -23.55 11.65 28.05
CA ALA A 523 -23.57 10.37 27.37
C ALA A 523 -22.33 10.25 26.48
N THR A 524 -21.60 9.14 26.59
CA THR A 524 -20.31 8.96 25.89
C THR A 524 -20.13 7.55 25.37
N ARG A 525 -19.28 7.44 24.34
CA ARG A 525 -18.75 6.19 23.79
C ARG A 525 -17.29 5.94 24.22
N GLU A 526 -16.71 6.88 24.96
CA GLU A 526 -15.28 6.87 25.29
C GLU A 526 -14.93 5.76 26.26
N LEU A 527 -13.86 5.05 25.93
CA LEU A 527 -13.16 4.18 26.86
C LEU A 527 -12.22 5.06 27.69
N ASN A 528 -12.70 5.59 28.81
CA ASN A 528 -12.07 6.73 29.49
C ASN A 528 -10.93 6.38 30.46
N THR A 529 -10.77 5.11 30.82
CA THR A 529 -9.66 4.62 31.67
C THR A 529 -9.30 3.18 31.29
N ASN A 530 -8.07 2.73 31.58
CA ASN A 530 -7.67 1.35 31.32
C ASN A 530 -8.62 0.37 32.03
N GLY A 531 -9.05 -0.69 31.32
CA GLY A 531 -10.05 -1.65 31.80
C GLY A 531 -11.51 -1.21 31.65
N CYS A 532 -11.78 0.07 31.32
CA CYS A 532 -13.14 0.54 31.03
C CYS A 532 -13.73 -0.25 29.87
N THR A 533 -14.92 -0.80 30.09
CA THR A 533 -15.64 -1.63 29.12
C THR A 533 -16.97 -1.00 28.73
N ARG A 534 -17.21 -0.85 27.42
CA ARG A 534 -18.48 -0.38 26.85
C ARG A 534 -18.88 -1.26 25.67
N GLY A 535 -20.01 -1.96 25.81
CA GLY A 535 -20.41 -2.98 24.84
C GLY A 535 -19.37 -4.11 24.78
N PRO A 536 -18.94 -4.55 23.59
CA PRO A 536 -17.94 -5.60 23.48
C PRO A 536 -16.49 -5.09 23.60
N TRP A 537 -16.28 -3.78 23.79
CA TRP A 537 -14.96 -3.14 23.76
C TRP A 537 -14.46 -2.79 25.15
N SER A 538 -13.18 -3.02 25.40
CA SER A 538 -12.49 -2.63 26.64
C SER A 538 -11.19 -1.89 26.36
N ARG A 539 -10.85 -0.87 27.16
CA ARG A 539 -9.57 -0.15 27.03
C ARG A 539 -8.42 -1.07 27.46
N PRO A 540 -7.37 -1.25 26.66
CA PRO A 540 -6.19 -2.01 27.06
C PRO A 540 -5.53 -1.44 28.31
N SER A 541 -4.70 -2.25 28.96
CA SER A 541 -3.76 -1.78 29.98
C SER A 541 -2.70 -0.87 29.36
N ALA A 542 -2.18 0.09 30.13
CA ALA A 542 -1.05 0.90 29.68
C ALA A 542 0.17 0.02 29.37
N GLY A 543 0.89 0.34 28.28
CA GLY A 543 2.01 -0.44 27.76
C GLY A 543 1.60 -1.75 27.06
N THR A 544 0.34 -1.89 26.67
CA THR A 544 -0.15 -3.07 25.94
C THR A 544 -1.07 -2.67 24.79
N PHE A 545 -0.93 -3.37 23.66
CA PHE A 545 -1.85 -3.25 22.54
C PHE A 545 -3.17 -3.97 22.81
N GLY A 546 -4.26 -3.48 22.20
CA GLY A 546 -5.51 -4.21 22.20
C GLY A 546 -5.47 -5.49 21.36
N ASN A 547 -6.33 -6.45 21.71
CA ASN A 547 -6.39 -7.77 21.06
C ASN A 547 -7.22 -7.80 19.75
N VAL A 548 -7.78 -6.67 19.32
CA VAL A 548 -8.54 -6.61 18.06
C VAL A 548 -7.57 -6.69 16.87
N ALA A 549 -7.75 -7.70 16.04
CA ALA A 549 -6.97 -7.86 14.82
C ALA A 549 -7.36 -6.81 13.77
N ARG A 550 -6.38 -6.39 12.96
CA ARG A 550 -6.59 -5.48 11.83
C ARG A 550 -7.66 -6.01 10.88
N ASN A 551 -8.62 -5.15 10.56
CA ASN A 551 -9.63 -5.35 9.52
C ASN A 551 -10.47 -6.62 9.72
N SER A 552 -10.70 -6.96 10.98
CA SER A 552 -11.51 -8.11 11.40
C SER A 552 -13.02 -7.88 11.23
N PHE A 553 -13.48 -6.63 11.15
CA PHE A 553 -14.87 -6.24 11.00
C PHE A 553 -15.17 -5.72 9.59
N PHE A 554 -16.45 -5.69 9.20
CA PHE A 554 -16.89 -5.30 7.86
C PHE A 554 -18.04 -4.31 7.94
N GLY A 555 -17.95 -3.27 7.10
CA GLY A 555 -19.03 -2.29 6.94
C GLY A 555 -20.30 -2.90 6.34
N PRO A 556 -21.37 -2.10 6.21
CA PRO A 556 -22.61 -2.55 5.59
C PRO A 556 -22.42 -2.88 4.11
N HIS A 557 -23.29 -3.75 3.60
CA HIS A 557 -23.37 -4.04 2.17
C HIS A 557 -24.02 -2.85 1.43
N SER A 558 -23.76 -2.76 0.13
CA SER A 558 -24.45 -1.79 -0.74
C SER A 558 -25.16 -2.52 -1.87
N PHE A 559 -26.23 -1.92 -2.38
CA PHE A 559 -26.96 -2.42 -3.55
C PHE A 559 -27.25 -1.22 -4.45
N ASN A 560 -26.84 -1.32 -5.71
CA ASN A 560 -27.13 -0.33 -6.73
C ASN A 560 -27.76 -1.05 -7.94
N ALA A 561 -28.82 -0.46 -8.48
CA ALA A 561 -29.51 -0.96 -9.65
C ALA A 561 -29.91 0.21 -10.55
N ASP A 562 -29.49 0.14 -11.81
CA ASP A 562 -29.93 1.04 -12.87
C ASP A 562 -30.82 0.27 -13.82
N LEU A 563 -32.07 0.74 -13.99
CA LEU A 563 -33.09 0.07 -14.79
C LEU A 563 -33.60 0.99 -15.89
N SER A 564 -33.71 0.45 -17.10
CA SER A 564 -34.30 1.13 -18.24
C SER A 564 -35.36 0.24 -18.88
N LEU A 565 -36.53 0.81 -19.10
CA LEU A 565 -37.59 0.21 -19.89
C LEU A 565 -37.70 0.98 -21.20
N THR A 566 -37.41 0.30 -22.31
CA THR A 566 -37.42 0.88 -23.65
C THR A 566 -38.48 0.19 -24.49
N LYS A 567 -39.00 0.87 -25.49
CA LYS A 567 -39.97 0.31 -26.44
C LYS A 567 -39.50 0.63 -27.85
N GLY A 568 -39.26 -0.40 -28.65
CA GLY A 568 -39.05 -0.26 -30.10
C GLY A 568 -40.34 -0.54 -30.84
N PHE A 569 -40.63 0.20 -31.90
CA PHE A 569 -41.79 -0.07 -32.75
C PHE A 569 -41.42 0.16 -34.22
N ALA A 570 -41.91 -0.73 -35.09
CA ALA A 570 -41.74 -0.59 -36.53
C ALA A 570 -42.80 0.38 -37.06
N ILE A 571 -42.38 1.47 -37.71
CA ILE A 571 -43.30 2.45 -38.32
C ILE A 571 -43.87 1.89 -39.63
N THR A 572 -43.05 1.14 -40.37
CA THR A 572 -43.46 0.37 -41.56
C THR A 572 -42.71 -0.96 -41.62
N GLU A 573 -43.08 -1.87 -42.53
CA GLU A 573 -42.38 -3.16 -42.72
C GLU A 573 -40.90 -3.01 -43.12
N LYS A 574 -40.46 -1.80 -43.49
CA LYS A 574 -39.10 -1.48 -43.92
C LYS A 574 -38.39 -0.46 -43.01
N LEU A 575 -39.03 0.05 -41.96
CA LEU A 575 -38.45 1.09 -41.10
C LEU A 575 -38.68 0.78 -39.61
N ASN A 576 -37.59 0.46 -38.91
CA ASN A 576 -37.55 0.33 -37.46
C ASN A 576 -37.01 1.63 -36.85
N ALA A 577 -37.68 2.16 -35.84
CA ALA A 577 -37.23 3.30 -35.03
C ALA A 577 -36.95 2.85 -33.59
#